data_AF-A0A850JRH2-F1
#
_entry.id   AF-A0A850JRH2-F1
#
_cell.length_a   1.000
_cell.length_b   1.000
_cell.length_c   1.000
_cell.angle_alpha   90.00
_cell.angle_beta   90.00
_cell.angle_gamma   90.00
#
_symmetry.space_group_name_H-M   'P 1'
#
loop_
_entity.id
_entity.type
_entity.pdbx_description
1 polymer ?
#
loop_
_entity_poly.entity_id
_entity_poly.type
_entity_poly.pdbx_seq_one_letter_code
_entity_poly.pdbx_strand_id
1 'polypeptide(L)'
;MTQNQQINAGPPREVEEALARVERLLDAHAGDLDEPGRARRDLADVREEADSDDPDTERMEGALTRLGRRVTGVAVLAEAVHALGTAIGVGG
;
A
#
# COMPACT_ATOMS: atom_id res chain seq x y z
N MET A 1 -10.76 -5.39 37.73
CA MET A 1 -11.36 -4.41 36.80
C MET A 1 -10.73 -4.59 35.44
N THR A 2 -11.56 -5.09 34.52
CA THR A 2 -11.60 -4.84 33.07
C THR A 2 -10.51 -3.98 32.43
N GLN A 3 -9.82 -4.54 31.42
CA GLN A 3 -10.10 -4.15 30.04
C GLN A 3 -9.58 -5.19 29.04
N ASN A 4 -10.50 -6.04 28.57
CA ASN A 4 -10.43 -6.64 27.25
C ASN A 4 -10.56 -5.51 26.24
N GLN A 5 -9.44 -5.02 25.71
CA GLN A 5 -9.41 -4.30 24.45
C GLN A 5 -8.64 -5.16 23.46
N GLN A 6 -9.31 -6.22 23.00
CA GLN A 6 -9.17 -6.64 21.61
C GLN A 6 -9.65 -5.44 20.78
N ILE A 7 -8.72 -4.54 20.48
CA ILE A 7 -8.90 -3.55 19.41
C ILE A 7 -8.77 -4.41 18.15
N ASN A 8 -9.84 -4.52 17.36
CA ASN A 8 -9.77 -5.00 15.98
C ASN A 8 -8.65 -4.19 15.30
N ALA A 9 -7.46 -4.75 15.20
CA ALA A 9 -6.29 -3.97 14.84
C ALA A 9 -6.14 -4.11 13.33
N GLY A 10 -6.73 -3.16 12.61
CA GLY A 10 -6.28 -2.85 11.26
C GLY A 10 -4.76 -2.59 11.23
N PRO A 11 -4.20 -2.35 10.03
CA PRO A 11 -2.76 -2.28 9.85
C PRO A 11 -2.13 -1.25 10.78
N PRO A 12 -0.84 -1.42 11.15
CA PRO A 12 -0.13 -0.44 11.94
C PRO A 12 -0.32 0.97 11.35
N ARG A 13 -0.49 1.98 12.20
CA ARG A 13 -0.73 3.38 11.77
C ARG A 13 0.24 3.86 10.69
N GLU A 14 1.49 3.42 10.74
CA GLU A 14 2.51 3.73 9.73
C GLU A 14 2.14 3.20 8.32
N VAL A 15 1.60 1.97 8.25
CA VAL A 15 1.11 1.36 7.02
C VAL A 15 -0.14 2.12 6.52
N GLU A 16 -1.08 2.48 7.39
CA GLU A 16 -2.25 3.29 7.02
C GLU A 16 -1.83 4.65 6.42
N GLU A 17 -0.89 5.34 7.05
CA GLU A 17 -0.39 6.64 6.60
C GLU A 17 0.36 6.52 5.26
N ALA A 18 1.14 5.44 5.07
CA ALA A 18 1.82 5.13 3.81
C ALA A 18 0.82 4.81 2.69
N LEU A 19 -0.19 3.98 2.94
CA LEU A 19 -1.27 3.67 1.99
C LEU A 19 -1.99 4.94 1.54
N ALA A 20 -2.41 5.78 2.49
CA ALA A 20 -3.09 7.03 2.21
C ALA A 20 -2.21 8.02 1.43
N ARG A 21 -0.89 8.00 1.64
CA ARG A 21 0.06 8.81 0.88
C ARG A 21 0.13 8.34 -0.57
N VAL A 22 0.25 7.03 -0.82
CA VAL A 22 0.28 6.49 -2.19
C VAL A 22 -1.03 6.78 -2.91
N GLU A 23 -2.18 6.62 -2.24
CA GLU A 23 -3.50 6.93 -2.81
C GLU A 23 -3.59 8.39 -3.30
N ARG A 24 -3.22 9.35 -2.43
CA ARG A 24 -3.22 10.77 -2.80
C ARG A 24 -2.30 11.08 -3.99
N LEU A 25 -1.14 10.43 -4.06
CA LEU A 25 -0.21 10.62 -5.17
C LEU A 25 -0.71 9.98 -6.47
N LEU A 26 -1.37 8.82 -6.40
CA LEU A 26 -1.99 8.18 -7.57
C LEU A 26 -3.08 9.06 -8.18
N ASP A 27 -3.86 9.75 -7.32
CA ASP A 27 -4.85 10.70 -7.78
C ASP A 27 -4.22 11.98 -8.36
N ALA A 28 -3.19 12.52 -7.72
CA ALA A 28 -2.49 13.71 -8.20
C ALA A 28 -1.77 13.48 -9.55
N HIS A 29 -1.25 12.27 -9.78
CA HIS A 29 -0.46 11.92 -10.98
C HIS A 29 -1.19 11.01 -11.95
N ALA A 30 -2.52 10.89 -11.85
CA ALA A 30 -3.29 9.98 -12.70
C ALA A 30 -3.11 10.23 -14.21
N GLY A 31 -2.84 11.47 -14.61
CA GLY A 31 -2.58 11.85 -16.00
C GLY A 31 -1.17 11.52 -16.51
N ASP A 32 -0.23 11.24 -15.60
CA ASP A 32 1.17 10.91 -15.90
C ASP A 32 1.39 9.38 -15.96
N LEU A 33 0.38 8.58 -15.61
CA LEU A 33 0.43 7.13 -15.59
C LEU A 33 -0.20 6.53 -16.85
N ASP A 34 0.44 5.50 -17.41
CA ASP A 34 -0.11 4.75 -18.54
C ASP A 34 -1.38 3.95 -18.14
N GLU A 35 -1.38 3.40 -16.92
CA GLU A 35 -2.46 2.54 -16.41
C GLU A 35 -2.95 2.95 -15.00
N PRO A 36 -3.52 4.17 -14.84
CA PRO A 36 -3.89 4.69 -13.51
C PRO A 36 -4.96 3.85 -12.81
N GLY A 37 -5.89 3.25 -13.57
CA GLY A 37 -6.90 2.34 -13.00
C GLY A 37 -6.31 1.03 -12.47
N ARG A 38 -5.27 0.51 -13.13
CA ARG A 38 -4.58 -0.70 -12.65
C ARG A 38 -3.75 -0.40 -11.42
N ALA A 39 -3.01 0.72 -11.40
CA ALA A 39 -2.25 1.14 -10.23
C ALA A 39 -3.14 1.31 -8.98
N ARG A 40 -4.33 1.92 -9.11
CA ARG A 40 -5.30 2.00 -8.00
C ARG A 40 -5.77 0.62 -7.55
N ARG A 41 -6.00 -0.30 -8.48
CA ARG A 41 -6.39 -1.67 -8.15
C ARG A 41 -5.29 -2.40 -7.38
N ASP A 42 -4.02 -2.29 -7.78
CA ASP A 42 -2.94 -2.95 -7.02
C ASP A 42 -2.77 -2.34 -5.62
N LEU A 43 -2.94 -1.02 -5.46
CA LEU A 43 -2.95 -0.40 -4.14
C LEU A 43 -4.13 -0.91 -3.28
N ALA A 44 -5.31 -1.08 -3.89
CA ALA A 44 -6.47 -1.66 -3.21
C ALA A 44 -6.21 -3.12 -2.80
N ASP A 45 -5.57 -3.92 -3.65
CA ASP A 45 -5.16 -5.29 -3.34
C ASP A 45 -4.20 -5.31 -2.12
N VAL A 46 -3.23 -4.37 -2.03
CA VAL A 46 -2.33 -4.25 -0.86
C VAL A 46 -3.12 -3.88 0.40
N ARG A 47 -4.05 -2.93 0.29
CA ARG A 47 -4.87 -2.48 1.42
C ARG A 47 -5.78 -3.59 1.96
N GLU A 48 -6.44 -4.31 1.06
CA GLU A 48 -7.32 -5.43 1.43
C GLU A 48 -6.55 -6.49 2.23
N GLU A 49 -5.33 -6.83 1.80
CA GLU A 49 -4.49 -7.81 2.47
C GLU A 49 -3.92 -7.26 3.79
N ALA A 50 -3.53 -5.99 3.85
CA ALA A 50 -3.07 -5.34 5.09
C ALA A 50 -4.17 -5.17 6.14
N ASP A 51 -5.43 -5.05 5.71
CA ASP A 51 -6.61 -4.97 6.57
C ASP A 51 -7.14 -6.38 6.98
N SER A 52 -6.55 -7.46 6.45
CA SER A 52 -6.92 -8.85 6.77
C SER A 52 -6.53 -9.23 8.21
N ASP A 53 -7.33 -10.09 8.85
CA ASP A 53 -7.00 -10.68 10.15
C ASP A 53 -5.78 -11.63 10.09
N ASP A 54 -5.45 -12.13 8.89
CA ASP A 54 -4.28 -12.97 8.60
C ASP A 54 -3.62 -12.50 7.28
N PRO A 55 -2.78 -11.45 7.33
CA PRO A 55 -2.18 -10.86 6.13
C PRO A 55 -1.21 -11.81 5.41
N ASP A 56 -1.46 -12.05 4.12
CA ASP A 56 -0.56 -12.78 3.23
C ASP A 56 0.52 -11.83 2.66
N THR A 57 1.73 -11.93 3.23
CA THR A 57 2.87 -11.09 2.83
C THR A 57 3.33 -11.33 1.40
N GLU A 58 3.19 -12.55 0.86
CA GLU A 58 3.57 -12.86 -0.52
C GLU A 58 2.61 -12.19 -1.51
N ARG A 59 1.30 -12.16 -1.17
CA ARG A 59 0.32 -11.40 -1.96
C ARG A 59 0.57 -9.90 -1.93
N MET A 60 0.87 -9.33 -0.76
CA MET A 60 1.25 -7.93 -0.65
C MET A 60 2.50 -7.62 -1.48
N GLU A 61 3.55 -8.45 -1.40
CA GLU A 61 4.77 -8.30 -2.20
C GLU A 61 4.46 -8.31 -3.70
N GLY A 62 3.63 -9.26 -4.14
CA GLY A 62 3.21 -9.38 -5.53
C GLY A 62 2.44 -8.14 -6.01
N ALA A 63 1.55 -7.59 -5.18
CA ALA A 63 0.81 -6.37 -5.48
C ALA A 63 1.72 -5.12 -5.49
N LEU A 64 2.62 -4.98 -4.51
CA LEU A 64 3.61 -3.91 -4.46
C LEU A 64 4.56 -3.93 -5.67
N THR A 65 5.02 -5.11 -6.08
CA THR A 65 5.87 -5.26 -7.27
C THR A 65 5.17 -4.80 -8.53
N ARG A 66 3.89 -5.19 -8.69
CA ARG A 66 3.04 -4.77 -9.81
C ARG A 66 2.77 -3.26 -9.78
N LEU A 67 2.52 -2.69 -8.60
CA LEU A 67 2.32 -1.27 -8.41
C LEU A 67 3.58 -0.46 -8.75
N GLY A 68 4.73 -0.85 -8.20
CA GLY A 68 6.04 -0.22 -8.44
C GLY A 68 6.41 -0.16 -9.92
N ARG A 69 6.16 -1.25 -10.66
CA ARG A 69 6.37 -1.28 -12.13
C ARG A 69 5.51 -0.26 -12.87
N ARG A 70 4.27 -0.05 -12.45
CA ARG A 70 3.34 0.88 -13.12
C ARG A 70 3.65 2.34 -12.79
N VAL A 71 4.18 2.61 -11.61
CA VAL A 71 4.47 3.98 -11.17
C VAL A 71 5.92 4.41 -11.39
N THR A 72 6.77 3.53 -11.95
CA THR A 72 8.22 3.78 -12.13
C THR A 72 8.54 5.07 -12.93
N GLY A 73 7.64 5.50 -13.82
CA GLY A 73 7.76 6.76 -14.56
C GLY A 73 7.55 8.03 -13.73
N VAL A 74 7.01 7.90 -12.52
CA VAL A 74 6.69 9.01 -11.60
C VAL A 74 7.49 8.81 -10.31
N ALA A 75 8.65 9.47 -10.22
CA ALA A 75 9.62 9.24 -9.15
C ALA A 75 9.03 9.35 -7.73
N VAL A 76 8.18 10.36 -7.47
CA VAL A 76 7.55 10.55 -6.15
C VAL A 76 6.59 9.41 -5.78
N LEU A 77 5.94 8.78 -6.76
CA LEU A 77 5.12 7.59 -6.53
C LEU A 77 5.98 6.36 -6.28
N ALA A 78 7.05 6.17 -7.05
CA ALA A 78 7.98 5.06 -6.86
C ALA A 78 8.60 5.08 -5.45
N GLU A 79 9.01 6.26 -4.97
CA GLU A 79 9.51 6.44 -3.60
C GLU A 79 8.44 6.15 -2.54
N ALA A 80 7.21 6.62 -2.74
CA ALA A 80 6.11 6.36 -1.81
C ALA A 80 5.74 4.86 -1.73
N VAL A 81 5.76 4.15 -2.86
CA VAL A 81 5.53 2.69 -2.91
C VAL A 81 6.66 1.93 -2.22
N HIS A 82 7.91 2.38 -2.38
CA HIS A 82 9.03 1.79 -1.66
C HIS A 82 8.89 1.98 -0.15
N ALA A 83 8.56 3.19 0.31
CA ALA A 83 8.31 3.48 1.72
C ALA A 83 7.15 2.64 2.30
N LEU A 84 6.09 2.41 1.50
CA LEU A 84 5.00 1.51 1.88
C LEU A 84 5.50 0.07 2.06
N GLY A 85 6.33 -0.44 1.14
CA GLY A 85 6.95 -1.77 1.28
C GLY A 85 7.77 -1.89 2.56
N THR A 86 8.59 -0.88 2.88
CA THR A 86 9.35 -0.81 4.13
C THR A 86 8.44 -0.83 5.37
N ALA A 87 7.34 -0.06 5.35
CA ALA A 87 6.38 -0.01 6.47
C ALA A 87 5.66 -1.36 6.69
N ILE A 88 5.36 -2.10 5.62
CA ILE A 88 4.77 -3.44 5.69
C ILE A 88 5.82 -4.50 6.11
N GLY A 89 7.11 -4.18 6.00
CA GLY A 89 8.21 -5.12 6.24
C GLY A 89 8.51 -6.01 5.04
N VAL A 90 8.10 -5.59 3.84
CA VAL A 90 8.21 -6.31 2.58
C VAL A 90 8.99 -5.43 1.60
N GLY A 91 10.31 -5.61 1.55
CA GLY A 91 11.21 -4.81 0.73
C GLY A 91 12.33 -4.18 1.55
N GLY A 92 13.46 -4.88 1.59
CA GLY A 92 14.78 -4.36 1.94
C GLY A 92 15.71 -4.42 0.74
#